data_AF-A0A378WNL7-F1
#
_entry.id   AF-A0A378WNL7-F1
#
_cell.length_a   1.000
_cell.length_b   1.000
_cell.length_c   1.000
_cell.angle_alpha   90.00
_cell.angle_beta   90.00
_cell.angle_gamma   90.00
#
_symmetry.space_group_name_H-M   'P 1'
#
loop_
_entity.id
_entity.type
_entity.pdbx_description
1 polymer ?
#
loop_
_entity_poly.entity_id
_entity_poly.type
_entity_poly.pdbx_seq_one_letter_code
_entity_poly.pdbx_strand_id
1 'polypeptide(L)' 'MIEDLLTPEAGFAIAERDVESDEVGGSPRHLRDIVLGVVREGTLIRVDEPEVDALETGDKLLYVRRVHK' A
#
# COMPACT_ATOMS: atom_id res chain seq x y z
N MET A 1 11.13 19.94 -2.69
CA MET A 1 12.20 18.94 -2.86
C MET A 1 11.89 17.81 -1.89
N ILE A 2 11.43 16.67 -2.40
CA ILE A 2 11.35 15.41 -1.67
C ILE A 2 12.48 14.58 -2.28
N GLU A 3 13.66 14.64 -1.66
CA GLU A 3 14.84 13.91 -2.10
C GLU A 3 15.35 12.95 -1.03
N ASP A 4 14.61 12.74 0.06
CA ASP A 4 15.14 12.03 1.22
C ASP A 4 14.13 11.02 1.79
N LEU A 5 14.20 9.78 1.29
CA LEU A 5 13.72 8.55 1.96
C LEU A 5 14.05 7.25 1.19
N LEU A 6 14.86 7.32 0.13
CA LEU A 6 15.41 6.14 -0.53
C LEU A 6 16.90 6.01 -0.21
N THR A 7 17.23 5.82 1.06
CA THR A 7 18.57 5.34 1.43
C THR A 7 18.63 3.85 1.08
N PRO A 8 19.49 3.41 0.15
CA PRO A 8 19.57 2.02 -0.30
C PRO A 8 20.00 1.02 0.79
N GLU A 9 20.38 1.50 1.98
CA GLU A 9 21.01 0.72 3.04
C GLU A 9 20.02 0.08 4.04
N ALA A 10 18.72 0.38 3.93
CA ALA A 10 17.72 0.04 4.95
C ALA A 10 16.75 -1.10 4.57
N GLY A 11 17.09 -2.03 3.67
CA GLY A 11 16.38 -3.33 3.52
C GLY A 11 14.87 -3.34 3.17
N PHE A 12 14.21 -2.18 3.13
CA PHE A 12 12.78 -1.99 2.88
C PHE A 12 12.58 -0.88 1.85
N ALA A 13 11.64 -1.09 0.93
CA ALA A 13 11.26 -0.12 -0.10
C ALA A 13 9.74 0.04 -0.11
N ILE A 14 9.28 1.23 -0.48
CA ILE A 14 7.86 1.49 -0.74
C ILE A 14 7.56 1.10 -2.18
N ALA A 15 6.46 0.39 -2.39
CA ALA A 15 5.98 -0.01 -3.70
C ALA A 15 4.46 0.20 -3.78
N GLU A 16 3.99 0.25 -5.01
CA GLU A 16 2.56 0.32 -5.34
C GLU A 16 2.20 -0.91 -6.17
N ARG A 17 1.03 -1.50 -5.91
CA ARG A 17 0.47 -2.57 -6.73
C ARG A 17 -1.05 -2.48 -6.79
N ASP A 18 -1.64 -3.06 -7.84
CA ASP A 18 -3.09 -3.24 -7.90
C ASP A 18 -3.58 -4.22 -6.83
N VAL A 19 -4.82 -4.01 -6.37
CA VAL A 19 -5.55 -4.95 -5.52
C VAL A 19 -5.86 -6.22 -6.32
N GLU A 20 -5.59 -7.38 -5.73
CA GLU A 20 -5.92 -8.67 -6.32
C GLU A 20 -7.40 -8.99 -6.13
N SER A 21 -7.99 -9.78 -7.03
CA SER A 21 -9.44 -10.09 -6.98
C SER A 21 -9.89 -10.80 -5.71
N ASP A 22 -8.99 -11.56 -5.06
CA ASP A 22 -9.24 -12.26 -3.79
C ASP A 22 -9.16 -11.34 -2.56
N GLU A 23 -8.57 -10.15 -2.72
CA GLU A 23 -8.43 -9.15 -1.66
C GLU A 23 -9.61 -8.17 -1.61
N VAL A 24 -10.39 -8.08 -2.70
CA VAL A 24 -11.57 -7.20 -2.81
C VAL A 24 -12.61 -7.54 -1.75
N GLY A 25 -13.15 -6.52 -1.09
CA GLY A 25 -14.07 -6.66 0.04
C GLY A 25 -13.37 -6.99 1.36
N GLY A 26 -12.07 -7.29 1.34
CA GLY A 26 -11.25 -7.49 2.53
C GLY A 26 -10.74 -6.17 3.12
N SER A 27 -10.41 -6.20 4.41
CA SER A 27 -9.75 -5.06 5.04
C SER A 27 -8.26 -5.03 4.67
N PRO A 28 -7.70 -3.88 4.25
CA PRO A 28 -6.27 -3.74 3.95
C PRO A 28 -5.35 -4.11 5.13
N ARG A 29 -5.88 -4.08 6.36
CA ARG A 29 -5.17 -4.44 7.60
C ARG A 29 -4.89 -5.93 7.75
N HIS A 30 -5.58 -6.78 6.99
CA HIS A 30 -5.43 -8.24 7.06
C HIS A 30 -4.53 -8.80 5.95
N LEU A 31 -3.93 -7.94 5.12
CA LEU A 31 -3.02 -8.36 4.07
C LEU A 31 -1.67 -8.81 4.64
N ARG A 32 -0.97 -9.66 3.88
CA ARG A 32 0.34 -10.22 4.30
C ARG A 32 1.44 -9.16 4.30
N ASP A 33 1.34 -8.20 3.39
CA ASP A 33 2.27 -7.09 3.27
C ASP A 33 1.88 -5.96 4.22
N ILE A 34 2.87 -5.14 4.62
CA ILE A 34 2.61 -3.94 5.43
C ILE A 34 2.06 -2.86 4.49
N VAL A 35 0.73 -2.73 4.46
CA VAL A 35 0.03 -1.70 3.68
C VAL A 35 -0.01 -0.39 4.45
N LEU A 36 0.45 0.69 3.82
CA LEU A 36 0.47 2.05 4.35
C LEU A 36 -0.83 2.79 4.00
N GLY A 37 -1.41 2.50 2.83
CA GLY A 37 -2.62 3.14 2.36
C GLY A 37 -3.10 2.58 1.03
N VAL A 38 -4.23 3.09 0.58
CA VAL A 38 -4.91 2.73 -0.66
C VAL A 38 -5.01 3.96 -1.55
N VAL A 39 -4.61 3.83 -2.81
CA VAL A 39 -4.78 4.87 -3.83
C VAL A 39 -6.04 4.53 -4.62
N ARG A 40 -7.08 5.35 -4.46
CA ARG A 40 -8.37 5.24 -5.14
C ARG A 40 -8.60 6.46 -6.00
N GLU A 41 -8.85 6.26 -7.29
CA GLU A 41 -9.03 7.34 -8.27
C GLU A 41 -7.88 8.39 -8.25
N GLY A 42 -6.65 7.95 -7.95
CA GLY A 42 -5.47 8.82 -7.85
C GLY A 42 -5.33 9.56 -6.51
N THR A 43 -6.21 9.33 -5.55
CA THR A 43 -6.15 9.89 -4.19
C THR A 43 -5.61 8.85 -3.23
N LEU A 44 -4.55 9.18 -2.49
CA LEU A 44 -4.02 8.33 -1.41
C LEU A 44 -4.85 8.50 -0.14
N ILE A 45 -5.45 7.41 0.31
CA ILE A 45 -6.21 7.31 1.54
C ILE A 45 -5.43 6.39 2.49
N ARG A 46 -5.20 6.83 3.73
CA ARG A 46 -4.39 6.05 4.69
C ARG A 46 -5.19 4.89 5.27
N VAL A 47 -4.49 3.82 5.64
CA VAL A 47 -5.10 2.56 6.16
C VAL A 47 -5.81 2.71 7.51
N ASP A 48 -5.59 3.81 8.21
CA ASP A 48 -6.25 4.16 9.47
C ASP A 48 -7.47 5.06 9.29
N GLU A 49 -7.73 5.56 8.08
CA GLU A 49 -8.93 6.34 7.77
C GLU A 49 -10.13 5.39 7.63
N PRO A 50 -11.30 5.75 8.17
CA PRO A 50 -12.52 4.93 8.08
C PRO A 50 -13.05 4.79 6.64
N GLU A 51 -12.57 5.62 5.72
CA GLU A 51 -12.94 5.59 4.30
C GLU A 51 -12.40 4.33 3.58
N VAL A 52 -11.40 3.65 4.16
CA VAL A 52 -10.82 2.40 3.63
C VAL A 52 -11.07 1.24 4.59
N ASP A 53 -12.35 0.92 4.80
CA ASP A 53 -12.73 -0.28 5.57
C ASP A 53 -12.63 -1.56 4.71
N ALA A 54 -12.85 -1.44 3.40
CA ALA A 54 -12.78 -2.53 2.43
C ALA A 54 -12.11 -2.10 1.11
N LEU A 55 -11.37 -3.03 0.51
CA LEU A 55 -10.74 -2.85 -0.79
C LEU A 55 -11.74 -3.00 -1.93
N GLU A 56 -11.58 -2.20 -2.97
CA GLU A 56 -12.42 -2.20 -4.16
C GLU A 56 -11.62 -2.55 -5.42
N THR A 57 -12.32 -2.96 -6.47
CA THR A 57 -11.68 -3.19 -7.78
C THR A 57 -11.17 -1.86 -8.35
N GLY A 58 -9.91 -1.83 -8.75
CA GLY A 58 -9.26 -0.62 -9.28
C GLY A 58 -8.48 0.17 -8.23
N ASP A 59 -8.59 -0.21 -6.96
CA ASP A 59 -7.70 0.29 -5.92
C ASP A 59 -6.26 -0.17 -6.17
N LYS A 60 -5.33 0.69 -5.74
CA LYS A 60 -3.92 0.32 -5.64
C LYS A 60 -3.48 0.40 -4.19
N LEU A 61 -2.63 -0.53 -3.77
CA LEU A 61 -2.07 -0.60 -2.44
C LEU A 61 -0.69 0.04 -2.43
N LEU A 62 -0.48 1.00 -1.54
CA LEU A 62 0.84 1.48 -1.18
C LEU A 62 1.35 0.62 -0.03
N TYR A 63 2.43 -0.14 -0.25
CA TYR A 63 2.92 -1.11 0.72
C TYR A 63 4.44 -1.10 0.84
N VAL A 64 4.92 -1.58 1.98
CA VAL A 64 6.35 -1.77 2.23
C VAL A 64 6.74 -3.19 1.86
N ARG A 65 7.72 -3.33 0.98
CA ARG A 65 8.34 -4.62 0.62
C ARG A 65 9.79 -4.68 1.08
N ARG A 66 10.26 -5.88 1.42
CA ARG A 66 11.69 -6.11 1.64
C ARG A 66 12.42 -6.15 0.30
N VAL A 67 13.53 -5.43 0.21
CA VAL A 67 14.48 -5.57 -0.91
C VAL A 67 15.58 -6.50 -0.46
N HIS A 68 15.53 -7.77 -0.88
CA HIS A 68 16.67 -8.68 -0.73
C HIS A 68 17.70 -8.37 -1.83
N LYS A 69 18.96 -8.29 -1.42
CA LYS A 69 20.12 -8.07 -2.30
C LYS A 69 20.47 -9.35 -3.05
#